data_AF-A0A150KAE2-F1
#
_entry.id   AF-A0A150KAE2-F1
#
_cell.length_a   1.000
_cell.length_b   1.000
_cell.length_c   1.000
_cell.angle_alpha   90.00
_cell.angle_beta   90.00
_cell.angle_gamma   90.00
#
_symmetry.space_group_name_H-M   'P 1'
#
loop_
_entity.id
_entity.type
_entity.pdbx_description
1 polymer ?
#
loop_
_entity_poly.entity_id
_entity_poly.type
_entity_poly.pdbx_seq_one_letter_code
_entity_poly.pdbx_strand_id
1 'polypeptide(L)'
;MLLGAIETGGTKFVAAVGNEHGEVIEEITIPTTTPDETMPKILQFLNQYKIEGIGVGSFGPIDVNRQSPTYGFITTTPKLSWRHYNFVGALKEKFSVPVAWTTDVNVAGYGEYKLGNAKGTESCLYLRASAKIKIYP
;
A
#
# COMPACT_ATOMS: atom_id res chain seq x y z
N MET A 1 -18.90 -6.57 -2.42
CA MET A 1 -17.59 -7.28 -2.44
C MET A 1 -16.74 -6.78 -1.28
N LEU A 2 -15.95 -7.62 -0.61
CA LEU A 2 -14.97 -7.16 0.38
C LEU A 2 -13.58 -7.06 -0.24
N LEU A 3 -12.88 -5.95 0.01
CA LEU A 3 -11.55 -5.67 -0.49
C LEU A 3 -10.60 -5.38 0.66
N GLY A 4 -9.39 -5.94 0.58
CA GLY A 4 -8.28 -5.57 1.47
C GLY A 4 -7.53 -4.36 0.90
N ALA A 5 -7.13 -3.43 1.76
CA ALA A 5 -6.29 -2.30 1.42
C ALA A 5 -5.08 -2.23 2.35
N ILE A 6 -3.90 -1.92 1.81
CA ILE A 6 -2.68 -1.70 2.59
C ILE A 6 -2.01 -0.41 2.10
N GLU A 7 -1.82 0.56 2.99
CA GLU A 7 -0.94 1.71 2.78
C GLU A 7 0.32 1.52 3.62
N THR A 8 1.48 1.44 2.96
CA THR A 8 2.75 1.32 3.68
C THR A 8 3.36 2.71 3.87
N GLY A 9 3.59 3.10 5.11
CA GLY A 9 4.21 4.39 5.44
C GLY A 9 5.60 4.26 6.07
N GLY A 10 6.27 5.41 6.15
CA GLY A 10 7.59 5.55 6.77
C GLY A 10 7.61 5.27 8.28
N THR A 11 6.48 5.36 8.97
CA THR A 11 6.39 5.18 10.43
C THR A 11 5.33 4.18 10.85
N LYS A 12 4.27 4.07 10.06
CA LYS A 12 3.16 3.14 10.26
C LYS A 12 2.69 2.55 8.95
N PHE A 13 2.15 1.35 9.00
CA PHE A 13 1.31 0.76 7.97
C PHE A 13 -0.14 0.92 8.41
N VAL A 14 -1.01 1.15 7.44
CA VAL A 14 -2.46 1.09 7.62
C VAL A 14 -2.95 -0.09 6.79
N ALA A 15 -3.72 -0.99 7.40
CA ALA A 15 -4.47 -1.99 6.66
C ALA A 15 -5.95 -1.80 6.95
N ALA A 16 -6.77 -1.96 5.92
CA ALA A 16 -8.21 -1.81 6.04
C ALA A 16 -8.92 -2.91 5.25
N VAL A 17 -10.15 -3.21 5.66
CA VAL A 17 -11.13 -3.93 4.86
C VAL A 17 -12.25 -2.96 4.55
N GLY A 18 -12.63 -2.88 3.28
CA GLY A 18 -13.71 -2.05 2.81
C GLY A 18 -14.47 -2.70 1.66
N ASN A 19 -15.33 -1.94 1.01
CA ASN A 19 -16.11 -2.41 -0.13
C ASN A 19 -15.78 -1.66 -1.43
N GLU A 20 -16.42 -2.06 -2.52
CA GLU A 20 -16.27 -1.49 -3.86
C GLU A 20 -16.72 -0.02 -3.99
N HIS A 21 -17.45 0.50 -3.00
CA HIS A 21 -17.90 1.88 -2.95
C HIS A 21 -16.93 2.79 -2.19
N GLY A 22 -15.83 2.24 -1.65
CA GLY A 22 -14.84 2.98 -0.87
C GLY A 22 -15.22 3.15 0.60
N GLU A 23 -16.23 2.43 1.09
CA GLU A 23 -16.58 2.45 2.50
C GLU A 23 -15.62 1.55 3.29
N VAL A 24 -15.03 2.09 4.36
CA VAL A 24 -14.15 1.35 5.27
C VAL A 24 -14.99 0.66 6.33
N ILE A 25 -14.83 -0.65 6.44
CA ILE A 25 -15.54 -1.49 7.42
C ILE A 25 -14.71 -1.62 8.69
N GLU A 26 -13.42 -1.92 8.54
CA GLU A 26 -12.48 -2.00 9.66
C GLU A 26 -11.08 -1.58 9.20
N GLU A 27 -10.33 -0.97 10.10
CA GLU A 27 -8.94 -0.61 9.86
C GLU A 27 -8.07 -0.86 11.09
N ILE A 28 -6.80 -1.13 10.83
CA ILE A 28 -5.76 -1.20 11.86
C ILE A 28 -4.55 -0.38 11.44
N THR A 29 -3.83 0.12 12.44
CA THR A 29 -2.53 0.76 12.27
C THR A 29 -1.45 -0.07 12.94
N ILE A 30 -0.39 -0.39 12.21
CA ILE A 30 0.75 -1.17 12.71
C ILE A 30 2.03 -0.33 12.57
N PRO A 31 2.89 -0.22 13.59
CA PRO A 31 4.19 0.44 13.46
C PRO A 31 5.06 -0.19 12.37
N THR A 32 5.74 0.62 11.55
CA THR A 32 6.67 0.12 10.54
C THR A 32 7.99 -0.28 11.20
N THR A 33 8.18 -1.58 11.44
CA THR A 33 9.43 -2.15 11.95
C THR A 33 10.14 -2.95 10.86
N THR A 34 10.27 -4.26 11.01
CA THR A 34 10.81 -5.20 10.00
C THR A 34 9.66 -5.92 9.27
N PRO A 35 9.91 -6.49 8.08
CA PRO A 35 8.91 -7.32 7.41
C PRO A 35 8.40 -8.47 8.29
N ASP A 36 9.29 -9.16 9.00
CA ASP A 36 8.96 -10.33 9.83
C ASP A 36 8.06 -9.99 11.02
N GLU A 37 8.07 -8.75 11.50
CA GLU A 37 7.20 -8.30 12.59
C GLU A 37 5.91 -7.62 12.08
N THR A 38 6.01 -6.90 10.97
CA THR A 38 4.93 -6.06 10.43
C THR A 38 3.97 -6.90 9.59
N MET A 39 4.49 -7.73 8.69
CA MET A 39 3.68 -8.47 7.74
C MET A 39 2.76 -9.51 8.40
N PRO A 40 3.20 -10.30 9.39
CA PRO A 40 2.28 -11.25 10.04
C PRO A 40 1.04 -10.59 10.62
N LYS A 41 1.16 -9.36 11.16
CA LYS A 41 0.02 -8.61 11.71
C LYS A 41 -0.95 -8.15 10.61
N ILE A 42 -0.42 -7.69 9.47
CA ILE A 42 -1.23 -7.33 8.30
C ILE A 42 -1.96 -8.57 7.76
N LEU A 43 -1.24 -9.67 7.57
CA LEU A 43 -1.80 -10.92 7.06
C LEU A 43 -2.85 -11.49 8.01
N GLN A 44 -2.59 -11.47 9.32
CA GLN A 44 -3.54 -11.91 10.34
C GLN A 44 -4.82 -11.07 10.31
N PHE A 45 -4.71 -9.75 10.20
CA PHE A 45 -5.87 -8.87 10.09
C PHE A 45 -6.72 -9.19 8.86
N LEU A 46 -6.13 -9.19 7.67
CA LEU A 46 -6.86 -9.44 6.42
C LEU A 46 -7.47 -10.85 6.35
N ASN A 47 -6.81 -11.85 6.96
CA ASN A 47 -7.28 -13.23 6.98
C ASN A 47 -8.55 -13.46 7.82
N GLN A 48 -9.01 -12.47 8.58
CA GLN A 48 -10.28 -12.53 9.30
C GLN A 48 -11.49 -12.35 8.36
N TYR A 49 -11.26 -11.92 7.11
CA TYR A 49 -12.32 -11.60 6.16
C TYR A 49 -12.18 -12.40 4.87
N LYS A 50 -13.33 -12.68 4.25
CA LYS A 50 -13.38 -13.23 2.89
C LYS A 50 -13.28 -12.10 1.87
N ILE A 51 -12.07 -11.62 1.64
CA ILE A 51 -11.77 -10.60 0.63
C ILE A 51 -11.68 -11.21 -0.78
N GLU A 52 -12.00 -10.41 -1.79
CA GLU A 52 -11.99 -10.80 -3.21
C GLU A 52 -10.82 -10.15 -3.97
N GLY A 53 -10.09 -9.23 -3.35
CA GLY A 53 -8.91 -8.57 -3.91
C GLY A 53 -8.17 -7.74 -2.87
N ILE A 54 -6.90 -7.43 -3.13
CA ILE A 54 -6.06 -6.59 -2.27
C ILE A 54 -5.47 -5.44 -3.09
N GLY A 55 -5.63 -4.21 -2.62
CA GLY A 55 -4.92 -3.03 -3.12
C GLY A 55 -3.78 -2.63 -2.20
N VAL A 56 -2.61 -2.32 -2.76
CA VAL A 56 -1.45 -1.87 -1.99
C VAL A 56 -0.88 -0.58 -2.57
N GLY A 57 -0.82 0.44 -1.72
CA GLY A 57 -0.10 1.70 -1.95
C GLY A 57 1.18 1.71 -1.12
N SER A 58 2.33 1.51 -1.78
CA SER A 58 3.60 1.35 -1.07
C SER A 58 4.52 2.56 -1.13
N PHE A 59 5.30 2.79 -0.07
CA PHE A 59 6.41 3.72 -0.11
C PHE A 59 7.46 3.16 -1.06
N GLY A 60 8.02 4.03 -1.90
CA GLY A 60 9.00 3.63 -2.89
C GLY A 60 10.45 3.85 -2.48
N PRO A 61 11.36 3.66 -3.46
CA PRO A 61 11.15 2.99 -4.75
C PRO A 61 10.58 1.55 -4.66
N ILE A 62 9.64 1.24 -5.56
CA ILE A 62 9.04 -0.10 -5.74
C ILE A 62 9.06 -0.50 -7.20
N ASP A 63 9.03 -1.79 -7.47
CA ASP A 63 8.92 -2.32 -8.83
C ASP A 63 7.45 -2.60 -9.19
N VAL A 64 6.91 -1.75 -10.06
CA VAL A 64 5.54 -1.85 -10.60
C VAL A 64 5.49 -2.49 -11.99
N ASN A 65 6.64 -2.79 -12.61
CA ASN A 65 6.67 -3.36 -13.94
C ASN A 65 6.31 -4.85 -13.87
N ARG A 66 5.13 -5.22 -14.36
CA ARG A 66 4.63 -6.62 -14.33
C ARG A 66 5.51 -7.62 -15.09
N GLN A 67 6.36 -7.16 -16.00
CA GLN A 67 7.30 -8.01 -16.75
C GLN A 67 8.66 -8.16 -16.04
N SER A 68 8.90 -7.38 -14.98
CA SER A 68 10.14 -7.44 -14.23
C SER A 68 10.19 -8.70 -13.36
N PRO A 69 11.36 -9.38 -13.25
CA PRO A 69 11.53 -10.50 -12.32
C PRO A 69 11.33 -10.09 -10.85
N THR A 70 11.43 -8.80 -10.54
CA THR A 70 11.22 -8.23 -9.20
C THR A 70 9.91 -7.48 -9.05
N TYR A 71 8.92 -7.72 -9.93
CA TYR A 71 7.59 -7.14 -9.77
C TYR A 71 7.04 -7.39 -8.37
N GLY A 72 6.53 -6.33 -7.72
CA GLY A 72 5.97 -6.44 -6.38
C GLY A 72 6.97 -6.31 -5.24
N PHE A 73 8.23 -5.96 -5.56
CA PHE A 73 9.26 -5.72 -4.56
C PHE A 73 9.32 -4.25 -4.16
N ILE A 74 9.63 -4.02 -2.89
CA ILE A 74 10.23 -2.76 -2.43
C ILE A 74 11.72 -2.85 -2.75
N THR A 75 12.27 -1.94 -3.56
CA THR A 75 13.61 -2.10 -4.14
C THR A 75 14.67 -1.42 -3.28
N THR A 76 14.83 -0.11 -3.45
CA THR A 76 15.84 0.69 -2.75
C THR A 76 15.15 1.66 -1.80
N THR A 77 15.25 1.44 -0.49
CA THR A 77 14.60 2.30 0.52
C THR A 77 15.57 2.66 1.64
N PRO A 78 15.45 3.83 2.30
CA PRO A 78 16.21 4.10 3.53
C PRO A 78 15.87 3.11 4.66
N LYS A 79 14.74 2.40 4.58
CA LYS A 79 14.37 1.34 5.52
C LYS A 79 15.08 0.04 5.18
N LEU A 80 16.28 -0.16 5.72
CA LEU A 80 17.17 -1.26 5.34
C LEU A 80 16.49 -2.64 5.32
N SER A 81 15.69 -2.97 6.33
CA SER A 81 15.00 -4.26 6.44
C SER A 81 13.95 -4.50 5.35
N TRP A 82 13.50 -3.46 4.64
CA TRP A 82 12.50 -3.55 3.58
C TRP A 82 13.12 -3.50 2.17
N ARG A 83 14.44 -3.35 2.04
CA ARG A 83 15.11 -3.40 0.74
C ARG A 83 14.99 -4.79 0.14
N HIS A 84 14.69 -4.84 -1.15
CA HIS A 84 14.51 -6.08 -1.91
C HIS A 84 13.48 -7.04 -1.30
N TYR A 85 12.49 -6.53 -0.58
CA TYR A 85 11.44 -7.35 0.02
C TYR A 85 10.33 -7.69 -0.99
N ASN A 86 10.05 -8.97 -1.19
CA ASN A 86 9.00 -9.48 -2.07
C ASN A 86 7.60 -9.33 -1.44
N PHE A 87 7.06 -8.11 -1.47
CA PHE A 87 5.81 -7.78 -0.79
C PHE A 87 4.60 -8.50 -1.40
N VAL A 88 4.47 -8.43 -2.72
CA VAL A 88 3.35 -9.09 -3.43
C VAL A 88 3.45 -10.60 -3.31
N GLY A 89 4.66 -11.17 -3.29
CA GLY A 89 4.88 -12.60 -3.05
C GLY A 89 4.32 -13.03 -1.70
N ALA A 90 4.68 -12.32 -0.62
CA ALA A 90 4.18 -12.61 0.72
C ALA A 90 2.65 -12.56 0.83
N LEU A 91 2.00 -11.63 0.12
CA LEU A 91 0.53 -11.60 0.04
C LEU A 91 -0.03 -12.82 -0.72
N LYS A 92 0.58 -13.18 -1.86
CA LYS A 92 0.12 -14.29 -2.71
C LYS A 92 0.32 -15.67 -2.06
N GLU A 93 1.31 -15.81 -1.18
CA GLU A 93 1.49 -17.03 -0.38
C GLU A 93 0.28 -17.29 0.54
N LYS A 94 -0.36 -16.22 1.04
CA LYS A 94 -1.48 -16.32 1.97
C LYS A 94 -2.85 -16.20 1.30
N PHE A 95 -2.95 -15.42 0.24
CA PHE A 95 -4.22 -15.06 -0.40
C PHE A 95 -4.23 -15.44 -1.88
N SER A 96 -5.23 -16.22 -2.28
CA SER A 96 -5.47 -16.61 -3.68
C SER A 96 -6.38 -15.61 -4.41
N VAL A 97 -6.15 -14.32 -4.22
CA VAL A 97 -6.95 -13.24 -4.83
C VAL A 97 -6.05 -12.26 -5.60
N PRO A 98 -6.60 -11.47 -6.55
CA PRO A 98 -5.82 -10.45 -7.26
C PRO A 98 -5.20 -9.42 -6.29
N VAL A 99 -3.94 -9.05 -6.57
CA VAL A 99 -3.22 -8.00 -5.84
C VAL A 99 -2.89 -6.86 -6.81
N ALA A 100 -3.43 -5.67 -6.53
CA ALA A 100 -3.02 -4.42 -7.18
C ALA A 100 -1.86 -3.80 -6.38
N TRP A 101 -0.79 -3.46 -7.07
CA TRP A 101 0.47 -2.98 -6.48
C TRP A 101 0.88 -1.68 -7.16
N THR A 102 0.97 -0.60 -6.38
CA THR A 102 1.40 0.71 -6.86
C THR A 102 1.95 1.57 -5.71
N THR A 103 2.40 2.78 -6.01
CA THR A 103 2.96 3.69 -4.99
C THR A 103 1.86 4.30 -4.13
N ASP A 104 2.19 4.71 -2.92
CA ASP A 104 1.32 5.45 -2.02
C ASP A 104 0.73 6.72 -2.68
N VAL A 105 1.55 7.49 -3.39
CA VAL A 105 1.09 8.69 -4.13
C VAL A 105 0.17 8.37 -5.30
N ASN A 106 0.34 7.22 -5.98
CA ASN A 106 -0.57 6.79 -7.04
C ASN A 106 -1.93 6.39 -6.47
N VAL A 107 -1.96 5.70 -5.31
CA VAL A 107 -3.22 5.36 -4.64
C VAL A 107 -3.95 6.62 -4.20
N ALA A 108 -3.25 7.58 -3.58
CA ALA A 108 -3.84 8.85 -3.18
C ALA A 108 -4.41 9.62 -4.38
N GLY A 109 -3.65 9.71 -5.48
CA GLY A 109 -4.13 10.33 -6.72
C GLY A 109 -5.33 9.61 -7.32
N TYR A 110 -5.35 8.27 -7.28
CA TYR A 110 -6.49 7.48 -7.75
C TYR A 110 -7.74 7.69 -6.89
N GLY A 111 -7.58 7.83 -5.57
CA GLY A 111 -8.68 8.17 -4.66
C GLY A 111 -9.32 9.51 -5.02
N GLU A 112 -8.50 10.56 -5.19
CA GLU A 112 -8.97 11.89 -5.63
C GLU A 112 -9.66 11.84 -7.00
N TYR A 113 -9.13 11.03 -7.92
CA TYR A 113 -9.70 10.85 -9.25
C TYR A 113 -11.06 10.14 -9.24
N LYS A 114 -11.24 9.12 -8.39
CA LYS A 114 -12.47 8.32 -8.37
C LYS A 114 -13.56 8.93 -7.51
N LEU A 115 -13.19 9.47 -6.35
CA LEU A 115 -14.14 9.86 -5.30
C LEU A 115 -13.94 11.30 -4.81
N GLY A 116 -12.77 11.90 -5.04
CA GLY A 116 -12.42 13.23 -4.54
C GLY A 116 -12.55 14.35 -5.57
N ASN A 117 -11.65 15.33 -5.46
CA ASN A 117 -11.75 16.61 -6.18
C ASN A 117 -11.46 16.51 -7.69
N ALA A 118 -10.85 15.41 -8.14
CA ALA A 118 -10.57 15.16 -9.55
C ALA A 118 -11.67 14.29 -10.21
N LYS A 119 -12.78 14.03 -9.51
CA LYS A 119 -13.88 13.24 -10.07
C LYS A 119 -14.47 13.92 -11.31
N GLY A 120 -14.52 13.17 -12.41
CA GLY A 120 -15.08 13.63 -13.68
C GLY A 120 -14.09 14.38 -14.56
N THR A 121 -12.82 14.52 -14.15
CA THR A 121 -11.77 15.01 -15.05
C THR A 121 -11.19 13.89 -15.91
N GLU A 122 -10.52 14.24 -17.00
CA GLU A 122 -9.80 13.28 -17.85
C GLU A 122 -8.36 13.04 -17.37
N SER A 123 -7.81 13.99 -16.61
CA SER A 123 -6.45 13.95 -16.10
C SER A 123 -6.36 14.68 -14.76
N CYS A 124 -5.46 14.22 -13.88
CA CYS A 124 -5.14 14.87 -12.63
C CYS A 124 -3.68 14.60 -12.24
N LEU A 125 -3.09 15.54 -11.51
CA LEU A 125 -1.76 15.40 -10.90
C LEU A 125 -1.91 15.45 -9.38
N TYR A 126 -1.47 14.40 -8.70
CA TYR A 126 -1.38 14.36 -7.25
C TYR A 126 0.06 14.54 -6.81
N LEU A 127 0.33 15.55 -5.99
CA LEU A 127 1.65 15.83 -5.41
C LEU A 127 1.56 15.87 -3.90
N ARG A 128 2.34 15.00 -3.24
CA ARG A 128 2.50 15.01 -1.79
C ARG A 128 3.77 15.76 -1.42
N ALA A 129 3.62 16.92 -0.78
CA ALA A 129 4.75 17.67 -0.22
C ALA A 129 4.84 17.42 1.29
N SER A 130 5.99 16.94 1.77
CA SER A 130 6.30 16.83 3.20
C SER A 130 7.50 17.70 3.54
N ALA A 131 7.33 18.67 4.42
CA ALA A 131 8.45 19.48 4.91
C ALA A 131 9.30 18.67 5.89
N LYS A 132 10.53 18.30 5.51
CA LYS A 132 11.57 18.00 6.49
C LYS A 132 12.27 19.32 6.84
N ILE A 133 11.79 19.99 7.88
CA ILE A 133 12.49 21.16 8.44
C ILE A 133 13.75 20.62 9.12
N LYS A 134 14.92 20.94 8.55
CA LYS A 134 16.21 20.66 9.16
C LYS A 134 16.79 22.00 9.60
N ILE A 135 16.70 22.28 10.89
CA ILE A 135 17.32 23.47 11.48
C ILE A 135 18.81 23.15 11.60
N TYR A 136 19.64 23.89 10.87
CA TYR A 136 21.08 23.91 11.09
C TYR A 136 21.38 25.02 12.13
N PRO A 137 22.33 24.79 13.06
CA PRO A 137 22.81 25.86 13.95
C PRO A 137 23.50 26.98 13.17
#